data_AF-A0A956TAV4-F1
#
_entry.id   AF-A0A956TAV4-F1
#
_cell.length_a   1.000
_cell.length_b   1.000
_cell.length_c   1.000
_cell.angle_alpha   90.00
_cell.angle_beta   90.00
_cell.angle_gamma   90.00
#
_symmetry.space_group_name_H-M   'P 1'
#
loop_
_entity.id
_entity.type
_entity.pdbx_description
1 polymer ?
#
loop_
_entity_poly.entity_id
_entity_poly.type
_entity_poly.pdbx_seq_one_letter_code
_entity_poly.pdbx_strand_id
1 'polypeptide(L)' 'INSDDPAYFGGYLVENFVQTADALGLSDAQVVQLVKNGFVASDLPDAEKAGYLQRIDALAAQVV' A
#
# COMPACT_ATOMS: atom_id res chain seq x y z
N ILE A 1 2.52 4.13 -3.27
CA ILE A 1 1.91 5.48 -3.14
C ILE A 1 2.45 6.09 -1.87
N ASN A 2 2.79 7.38 -1.90
CA ASN A 2 3.29 8.14 -0.75
C ASN A 2 2.43 9.40 -0.61
N SER A 3 2.44 10.00 0.58
CA SER A 3 1.67 11.23 0.86
C SER A 3 2.42 12.52 0.54
N ASP A 4 3.75 12.44 0.39
CA ASP A 4 4.65 13.60 0.32
C ASP A 4 4.48 14.50 1.56
N ASP A 5 3.72 15.59 1.48
CA ASP A 5 3.39 16.48 2.60
C ASP A 5 1.87 16.47 2.93
N PRO A 6 1.38 15.51 3.76
CA PRO A 6 -0.05 15.34 4.03
C PRO A 6 -0.80 16.60 4.47
N ALA A 7 -0.14 17.43 5.32
CA ALA A 7 -0.73 18.64 5.86
C ALA A 7 -0.95 19.74 4.79
N TYR A 8 -0.25 19.66 3.66
CA TYR A 8 -0.31 20.63 2.57
C TYR A 8 -1.19 20.14 1.41
N PHE A 9 -1.22 18.83 1.16
CA PHE A 9 -1.94 18.25 0.02
C PHE A 9 -3.36 17.75 0.34
N GLY A 10 -3.81 17.92 1.58
CA GLY A 10 -5.20 17.64 1.97
C GLY A 10 -5.56 16.15 1.94
N GLY A 11 -4.55 15.29 2.06
CA GLY A 11 -4.70 13.84 2.00
C GLY A 11 -3.57 13.11 2.74
N TYR A 12 -3.91 12.25 3.69
CA TYR A 12 -2.96 11.31 4.28
C TYR A 12 -2.78 10.07 3.38
N LEU A 13 -1.80 9.23 3.72
CA LEU A 13 -1.44 8.06 2.90
C LEU A 13 -2.63 7.20 2.48
N VAL A 14 -3.52 6.85 3.42
CA VAL A 14 -4.68 5.99 3.14
C VAL A 14 -5.68 6.69 2.23
N GLU A 15 -5.93 7.98 2.44
CA GLU A 15 -6.82 8.77 1.56
C GLU A 15 -6.28 8.80 0.13
N ASN A 16 -4.96 8.92 -0.06
CA ASN A 16 -4.34 8.83 -1.39
C ASN A 16 -4.54 7.46 -2.03
N PHE A 17 -4.47 6.37 -1.27
CA PHE A 17 -4.76 5.02 -1.78
C PHE A 17 -6.22 4.87 -2.23
N VAL A 18 -7.18 5.30 -1.39
CA VAL A 18 -8.61 5.23 -1.71
C VAL A 18 -8.94 6.06 -2.96
N GLN A 19 -8.54 7.33 -2.97
CA GLN A 19 -8.81 8.22 -4.11
C GLN A 19 -8.16 7.72 -5.41
N THR A 20 -6.95 7.16 -5.34
CA THR A 20 -6.28 6.59 -6.52
C THR A 20 -6.98 5.34 -7.02
N ALA A 21 -7.42 4.46 -6.12
CA ALA A 21 -8.16 3.26 -6.48
C ALA A 21 -9.49 3.60 -7.17
N ASP A 22 -10.24 4.56 -6.63
CA ASP A 22 -11.50 5.02 -7.18
C ASP A 22 -11.31 5.72 -8.54
N ALA A 23 -10.34 6.64 -8.63
CA ALA A 23 -10.10 7.41 -9.84
C ALA A 23 -9.61 6.57 -11.03
N LEU A 24 -8.84 5.51 -10.76
CA LEU A 24 -8.26 4.65 -11.80
C LEU A 24 -9.01 3.33 -11.98
N GLY A 25 -10.06 3.06 -11.19
CA GLY A 25 -10.79 1.78 -11.20
C GLY A 25 -9.89 0.59 -10.88
N LEU A 26 -9.02 0.73 -9.87
CA LEU A 26 -8.11 -0.34 -9.48
C LEU A 26 -8.87 -1.46 -8.77
N SER A 27 -8.51 -2.70 -9.08
CA SER A 27 -8.94 -3.88 -8.32
C SER A 27 -8.22 -3.98 -6.98
N ASP A 28 -8.81 -4.71 -6.03
CA ASP A 28 -8.20 -5.01 -4.73
C ASP A 28 -6.81 -5.63 -4.88
N ALA A 29 -6.63 -6.53 -5.86
CA ALA A 29 -5.34 -7.15 -6.15
C ALA A 29 -4.27 -6.11 -6.57
N GLN A 30 -4.65 -5.10 -7.36
CA GLN A 30 -3.76 -4.01 -7.75
C GLN A 30 -3.44 -3.09 -6.57
N VAL A 31 -4.42 -2.79 -5.71
CA VAL A 31 -4.20 -2.01 -4.49
C VAL A 31 -3.23 -2.74 -3.55
N VAL A 32 -3.44 -4.05 -3.33
CA VAL A 32 -2.52 -4.90 -2.54
C VAL A 32 -1.11 -4.86 -3.14
N GLN A 33 -0.97 -4.96 -4.46
CA GLN A 33 0.34 -4.89 -5.11
C GLN A 33 1.02 -3.53 -4.89
N LEU A 34 0.28 -2.42 -4.95
CA LEU A 34 0.82 -1.08 -4.67
C LEU A 34 1.32 -0.94 -3.23
N VAL A 35 0.63 -1.55 -2.27
CA VAL A 35 1.08 -1.60 -0.86
C VAL A 35 2.37 -2.42 -0.75
N LYS A 36 2.42 -3.62 -1.36
CA LYS A 36 3.63 -4.48 -1.36
C LYS A 36 4.83 -3.77 -1.98
N ASN A 37 4.63 -3.02 -3.06
CA ASN A 37 5.70 -2.26 -3.72
C ASN A 37 6.37 -1.25 -2.76
N GLY A 38 5.62 -0.66 -1.82
CA GLY A 38 6.19 0.23 -0.80
C GLY A 38 7.19 -0.47 0.12
N PHE A 39 6.89 -1.69 0.55
CA PHE A 39 7.81 -2.49 1.36
C PHE A 39 9.00 -3.00 0.56
N VAL A 40 8.79 -3.46 -0.68
CA VAL A 40 9.88 -3.91 -1.57
C VAL A 40 10.90 -2.78 -1.81
N ALA A 41 10.41 -1.55 -2.03
CA ALA A 41 11.24 -0.37 -2.29
C ALA A 41 11.79 0.30 -1.01
N SER A 42 11.40 -0.14 0.18
CA SER A 42 11.88 0.43 1.44
C SER A 42 13.35 0.08 1.71
N ASP A 43 13.97 0.82 2.62
CA ASP A 43 15.34 0.53 3.09
C ASP A 43 15.38 -0.45 4.29
N LEU A 44 14.28 -1.18 4.51
CA LEU A 44 14.22 -2.20 5.56
C LEU A 44 15.13 -3.40 5.23
N PRO A 45 15.66 -4.11 6.24
CA PRO A 45 16.31 -5.39 6.04
C PRO A 45 15.39 -6.41 5.35
N ASP A 46 15.95 -7.28 4.52
CA ASP A 46 15.17 -8.25 3.74
C ASP A 46 14.30 -9.17 4.60
N ALA A 47 14.78 -9.53 5.79
CA ALA A 47 14.01 -10.33 6.74
C ALA A 47 12.75 -9.60 7.23
N GLU A 48 12.84 -8.29 7.46
CA GLU A 48 11.69 -7.47 7.87
C GLU A 48 10.72 -7.27 6.69
N LYS A 49 11.24 -6.98 5.49
CA LYS A 49 10.42 -6.92 4.27
C LYS A 49 9.62 -8.20 4.08
N ALA A 50 10.27 -9.36 4.18
CA ALA A 50 9.61 -10.66 4.06
C ALA A 50 8.47 -10.82 5.08
N GLY A 51 8.70 -10.43 6.34
CA GLY A 51 7.68 -10.47 7.39
C GLY A 51 6.47 -9.58 7.08
N TYR A 52 6.68 -8.36 6.60
CA TYR A 52 5.59 -7.48 6.19
C TYR A 52 4.83 -7.99 4.97
N LEU A 53 5.53 -8.51 3.96
CA LEU A 53 4.90 -9.08 2.76
C LEU A 53 4.01 -10.27 3.11
N GLN A 54 4.45 -11.17 4.00
CA GLN A 54 3.63 -12.27 4.49
C GLN A 54 2.37 -11.79 5.22
N ARG A 55 2.49 -10.75 6.06
CA ARG A 55 1.34 -10.16 6.76
C ARG A 55 0.32 -9.55 5.80
N ILE A 56 0.80 -8.89 4.74
CA ILE A 56 -0.08 -8.34 3.69
C ILE A 56 -0.81 -9.47 2.97
N ASP A 57 -0.11 -10.51 2.55
CA ASP A 57 -0.72 -11.65 1.85
C ASP A 57 -1.75 -12.37 2.73
N ALA A 58 -1.47 -12.53 4.03
CA ALA A 58 -2.40 -13.11 4.99
C ALA A 58 -3.66 -12.25 5.22
N LEU A 59 -3.53 -10.91 5.20
CA LEU A 59 -4.68 -10.01 5.27
C LEU A 59 -5.50 -10.05 3.99
N ALA A 60 -4.84 -9.99 2.83
CA ALA A 60 -5.53 -10.01 1.54
C ALA A 60 -6.37 -11.27 1.36
N ALA A 61 -5.88 -12.42 1.84
CA ALA A 61 -6.64 -13.68 1.82
C ALA A 61 -7.87 -13.71 2.75
N GLN A 62 -8.00 -12.77 3.70
CA GLN A 62 -9.16 -12.66 4.61
C GLN A 62 -10.26 -11.74 4.08
N VAL A 63 -9.95 -10.91 3.08
CA VAL A 63 -10.86 -9.88 2.55
C VAL A 63 -11.52 -10.34 1.24
N VAL A 64 -11.18 -11.54 0.75
CA VAL A 64 -11.82 -12.21 -0.41
C VAL A 64 -12.92 -13.17 0.05
#